data_AF-A0A522BRS0-F1
#
_entry.id   AF-A0A522BRS0-F1
#
_cell.length_a   1.000
_cell.length_b   1.000
_cell.length_c   1.000
_cell.angle_alpha   90.00
_cell.angle_beta   90.00
_cell.angle_gamma   90.00
#
_symmetry.space_group_name_H-M   'P 1'
#
loop_
_entity.id
_entity.type
_entity.pdbx_description
1 polymer ?
#
loop_
_entity_poly.entity_id
_entity_poly.type
_entity_poly.pdbx_seq_one_letter_code
_entity_poly.pdbx_strand_id
1 'polypeptide(L)'
;MTSAPRPRVGLVLGAGGVLGGAWLAGALAALVEATHWDPKEADVVVGTSAGSMIGALLAGNVPPWFMVAHSAGDSLPGLLDANGNPTDEADRSAGGV
;
A
#
# COMPACT_ATOMS: atom_id res chain seq x y z
N MET A 1 19.12 -30.27 -5.08
CA MET A 1 19.78 -28.99 -5.38
C MET A 1 19.24 -27.95 -4.41
N THR A 2 20.09 -27.38 -3.56
CA THR A 2 19.70 -26.27 -2.69
C THR A 2 19.64 -25.00 -3.53
N SER A 3 18.50 -24.29 -3.51
CA SER A 3 18.36 -23.00 -4.19
C SER A 3 19.42 -22.02 -3.67
N ALA A 4 19.92 -21.16 -4.56
CA ALA A 4 20.72 -20.02 -4.13
C ALA A 4 19.90 -19.14 -3.16
N PRO A 5 20.54 -18.50 -2.16
CA PRO A 5 19.84 -17.60 -1.25
C PRO A 5 19.17 -16.46 -2.03
N ARG A 6 17.92 -16.13 -1.69
CA ARG A 6 17.27 -14.95 -2.28
C ARG A 6 18.02 -13.66 -1.86
N PRO A 7 18.07 -12.63 -2.72
CA PRO A 7 18.53 -11.31 -2.31
C PRO A 7 17.74 -10.80 -1.09
N ARG A 8 18.42 -10.07 -0.19
CA ARG A 8 17.75 -9.36 0.91
C ARG A 8 17.41 -7.95 0.44
N VAL A 9 16.18 -7.50 0.68
CA VAL A 9 15.64 -6.24 0.17
C VAL A 9 15.16 -5.37 1.33
N GLY A 10 15.67 -4.14 1.40
CA GLY A 10 15.12 -3.09 2.27
C GLY A 10 14.34 -2.07 1.44
N LEU A 11 13.12 -1.75 1.85
CA LEU A 11 12.24 -0.81 1.17
C LEU A 11 12.12 0.48 1.99
N VAL A 12 12.51 1.61 1.39
CA VAL A 12 12.43 2.94 2.02
C VAL A 12 11.41 3.80 1.30
N LEU A 13 10.43 4.28 2.06
CA LEU A 13 9.25 4.98 1.59
C LEU A 13 9.27 6.44 2.06
N GLY A 14 9.83 7.31 1.22
CA GLY A 14 9.83 8.76 1.45
C GLY A 14 8.64 9.43 0.75
N ALA A 15 7.59 9.77 1.50
CA ALA A 15 6.42 10.47 0.95
C ALA A 15 5.88 11.51 1.94
N GLY A 16 5.41 12.64 1.42
CA GLY A 16 4.89 13.76 2.22
C GLY A 16 3.49 14.17 1.81
N GLY A 17 2.61 14.34 2.81
CA GLY A 17 1.22 14.76 2.60
C GLY A 17 0.38 13.78 1.79
N VAL A 18 -0.86 14.20 1.50
CA VAL A 18 -1.84 13.38 0.76
C VAL A 18 -1.35 13.06 -0.66
N LEU A 19 -0.82 14.06 -1.38
CA LEU A 19 -0.30 13.90 -2.74
C LEU A 19 0.89 12.93 -2.79
N GLY A 20 1.83 13.04 -1.84
CA GLY A 20 2.97 12.12 -1.79
C GLY A 20 2.54 10.68 -1.51
N GLY A 21 1.53 10.48 -0.66
CA GLY A 21 0.93 9.16 -0.43
C GLY A 21 0.32 8.58 -1.71
N ALA A 22 -0.47 9.37 -2.44
CA ALA A 22 -1.09 8.95 -3.70
C ALA A 22 -0.06 8.56 -4.77
N TRP A 23 1.00 9.36 -4.94
CA TRP A 23 2.10 9.03 -5.86
C TRP A 23 2.84 7.76 -5.44
N LEU A 24 3.10 7.60 -4.14
CA LEU A 24 3.78 6.41 -3.64
C LEU A 24 2.96 5.14 -3.86
N ALA A 25 1.63 5.19 -3.65
CA ALA A 25 0.73 4.07 -3.94
C ALA A 25 0.79 3.66 -5.41
N GLY A 26 0.71 4.64 -6.34
CA GLY A 26 0.85 4.38 -7.77
C GLY A 26 2.23 3.81 -8.15
N ALA A 27 3.31 4.33 -7.56
CA ALA A 27 4.65 3.84 -7.79
C ALA A 27 4.84 2.37 -7.34
N LEU A 28 4.27 2.00 -6.19
CA LEU A 28 4.29 0.62 -5.71
C LEU A 28 3.46 -0.31 -6.60
N ALA A 29 2.29 0.14 -7.07
CA ALA A 29 1.50 -0.65 -8.02
C ALA A 29 2.25 -0.87 -9.34
N ALA A 30 2.89 0.16 -9.89
CA ALA A 30 3.73 0.05 -11.09
C ALA A 30 4.96 -0.84 -10.85
N LEU A 31 5.55 -0.82 -9.66
CA LEU A 31 6.66 -1.70 -9.30
C LEU A 31 6.22 -3.17 -9.33
N VAL A 32 5.07 -3.50 -8.74
CA VAL A 32 4.50 -4.85 -8.78
C VAL A 32 4.26 -5.29 -10.22
N GLU A 33 3.65 -4.44 -11.04
CA GLU A 33 3.37 -4.75 -12.45
C GLU A 33 4.66 -5.01 -13.24
N ALA A 34 5.67 -4.15 -13.08
CA ALA A 34 6.90 -4.21 -13.86
C ALA A 34 7.84 -5.34 -13.43
N THR A 35 7.77 -5.79 -12.18
CA THR A 35 8.78 -6.71 -11.61
C THR A 35 8.20 -8.02 -11.12
N HIS A 36 6.87 -8.11 -10.94
CA HIS A 36 6.17 -9.18 -10.25
C HIS A 36 6.65 -9.44 -8.81
N TRP A 37 7.47 -8.55 -8.26
CA TRP A 37 7.89 -8.61 -6.86
C TRP A 37 6.85 -7.91 -5.99
N ASP A 38 6.42 -8.57 -4.91
CA ASP A 38 5.51 -7.99 -3.94
C ASP A 38 6.31 -7.14 -2.92
N PRO A 39 6.06 -5.82 -2.81
CA PRO A 39 6.73 -4.94 -1.84
C PRO A 39 6.63 -5.41 -0.39
N LYS A 40 5.62 -6.21 -0.05
CA LYS A 40 5.48 -6.85 1.26
C LYS A 40 6.62 -7.85 1.55
N GLU A 41 7.24 -8.43 0.53
CA GLU A 41 8.35 -9.39 0.70
C GLU A 41 9.68 -8.72 1.07
N ALA A 42 9.72 -7.38 1.17
CA ALA A 42 10.86 -6.68 1.72
C ALA A 42 11.18 -7.19 3.15
N ASP A 43 12.47 -7.42 3.41
CA ASP A 43 12.94 -7.84 4.73
C ASP A 43 12.77 -6.75 5.79
N VAL A 44 12.81 -5.49 5.36
CA VAL A 44 12.62 -4.30 6.20
C VAL A 44 11.88 -3.24 5.40
N VAL A 45 10.87 -2.62 6.01
CA VAL A 45 10.17 -1.45 5.47
C VAL A 45 10.38 -0.27 6.40
N VAL A 46 10.89 0.85 5.87
CA VAL A 46 11.03 2.12 6.59
C VAL A 46 10.23 3.17 5.86
N GLY A 47 9.35 3.87 6.57
CA GLY A 47 8.58 4.96 6.00
C GLY A 47 8.58 6.19 6.89
N THR A 48 8.47 7.37 6.28
CA THR A 48 8.34 8.66 6.98
C THR A 48 7.08 9.39 6.53
N SER A 49 6.33 9.99 7.46
CA SER A 49 5.10 10.74 7.18
C SER A 49 4.08 9.88 6.41
N ALA A 50 3.61 10.30 5.23
CA ALA A 50 2.72 9.51 4.38
C ALA A 50 3.36 8.16 3.99
N GLY A 51 4.70 8.11 3.89
CA GLY A 51 5.42 6.86 3.68
C GLY A 51 5.33 5.90 4.87
N SER A 52 5.26 6.38 6.11
CA SER A 52 5.03 5.54 7.30
C SER A 52 3.66 4.87 7.23
N MET A 53 2.64 5.63 6.80
CA MET A 53 1.28 5.12 6.64
C MET A 53 1.24 4.02 5.57
N ILE A 54 1.74 4.29 4.36
CA ILE A 54 1.80 3.29 3.28
C ILE A 54 2.62 2.06 3.70
N GLY A 55 3.74 2.27 4.41
CA GLY A 55 4.55 1.16 4.94
C GLY A 55 3.80 0.29 5.95
N ALA A 56 3.00 0.90 6.82
CA ALA A 56 2.15 0.17 7.76
C ALA A 56 1.06 -0.63 7.04
N LEU A 57 0.48 -0.10 5.95
CA LEU A 57 -0.51 -0.81 5.14
C LEU A 57 0.08 -2.04 4.44
N LEU A 58 1.29 -1.92 3.86
CA LEU A 58 2.00 -3.07 3.30
C LEU A 58 2.23 -4.15 4.36
N ALA A 59 2.68 -3.77 5.56
CA ALA A 59 2.87 -4.68 6.67
C ALA A 59 1.54 -5.33 7.14
N GLY A 60 0.42 -4.62 6.99
CA GLY A 60 -0.94 -5.09 7.22
C GLY A 60 -1.53 -5.93 6.08
N ASN A 61 -0.74 -6.35 5.09
CA ASN A 61 -1.18 -7.07 3.89
C ASN A 61 -2.17 -6.31 3.00
N VAL A 62 -2.21 -4.99 3.05
CA VAL A 62 -2.98 -4.20 2.10
C VAL A 62 -2.17 -4.11 0.80
N PRO A 63 -2.69 -4.60 -0.32
CA PRO A 63 -1.93 -4.62 -1.57
C PRO A 63 -1.90 -3.23 -2.23
N PRO A 64 -0.83 -2.87 -2.96
CA PRO A 64 -0.70 -1.55 -3.60
C PRO A 64 -1.88 -1.16 -4.51
N TRP A 65 -2.46 -2.12 -5.24
CA TRP A 65 -3.61 -1.85 -6.12
C TRP A 65 -4.83 -1.34 -5.33
N PHE A 66 -5.00 -1.80 -4.09
CA PHE A 66 -6.10 -1.36 -3.22
C PHE A 66 -5.89 0.08 -2.77
N MET A 67 -4.64 0.45 -2.46
CA MET A 67 -4.28 1.81 -2.10
C MET A 67 -4.53 2.78 -3.27
N VAL A 68 -4.25 2.34 -4.51
CA VAL A 68 -4.57 3.09 -5.73
C VAL A 68 -6.08 3.26 -5.90
N ALA A 69 -6.85 2.18 -5.81
CA ALA A 69 -8.31 2.23 -5.91
C ALA A 69 -8.92 3.17 -4.87
N HIS A 70 -8.49 3.08 -3.61
CA HIS A 70 -8.90 3.99 -2.54
C HIS A 70 -8.53 5.44 -2.88
N SER A 71 -7.30 5.70 -3.31
CA SER A 71 -6.86 7.05 -3.69
C SER A 71 -7.58 7.62 -4.91
N ALA A 72 -8.08 6.77 -5.81
CA ALA A 72 -8.89 7.16 -6.97
C ALA A 72 -10.36 7.44 -6.61
N GLY A 73 -10.78 7.05 -5.40
CA GLY A 73 -12.17 7.15 -4.95
C GLY A 73 -13.04 5.99 -5.43
N ASP A 74 -12.44 4.87 -5.83
CA ASP A 74 -13.18 3.70 -6.29
C ASP A 74 -13.96 3.08 -5.12
N SER A 75 -15.21 2.71 -5.40
CA SER A 75 -16.01 1.90 -4.48
C SER A 75 -15.84 0.43 -4.87
N LEU A 76 -15.39 -0.39 -3.92
CA LEU A 76 -15.21 -1.84 -4.13
C LEU A 76 -16.42 -2.58 -3.56
N PRO A 77 -17.34 -3.08 -4.42
CA PRO A 77 -18.57 -3.70 -3.95
C PRO A 77 -18.29 -4.92 -3.06
N GLY A 78 -19.01 -5.00 -1.94
CA GLY A 78 -18.89 -6.11 -0.99
C GLY A 78 -17.74 -5.99 0.01
N LEU A 79 -16.98 -4.90 -0.03
CA LEU A 79 -16.02 -4.59 1.02
C LEU A 79 -16.71 -3.89 2.20
N LEU A 80 -16.35 -4.30 3.41
CA LEU A 80 -16.88 -3.77 4.65
C LEU A 80 -15.78 -3.07 5.46
N ASP A 81 -16.15 -2.00 6.15
CA ASP A 81 -15.28 -1.33 7.11
C ASP A 81 -15.04 -2.20 8.37
N ALA A 82 -14.24 -1.70 9.31
CA ALA A 82 -13.96 -2.40 10.56
C ALA A 82 -15.21 -2.65 11.44
N ASN A 83 -16.31 -1.94 11.18
CA ASN A 83 -17.58 -2.07 11.89
C ASN A 83 -18.61 -2.93 11.13
N GLY A 84 -18.26 -3.43 9.93
CA GLY A 84 -19.15 -4.22 9.08
C GLY A 84 -20.07 -3.38 8.17
N ASN A 85 -19.86 -2.08 8.05
CA ASN A 85 -20.64 -1.23 7.14
C ASN A 85 -20.03 -1.25 5.73
N PRO A 86 -20.85 -1.10 4.67
CA PRO A 86 -20.37 -0.88 3.31
C PRO A 86 -19.36 0.29 3.23
N THR A 87 -18.22 0.06 2.59
CA THR A 87 -17.16 1.09 2.50
C THR A 87 -17.48 2.24 1.53
N ASP A 88 -18.53 2.12 0.72
CA ASP A 88 -19.01 3.19 -0.17
C ASP A 88 -19.58 4.39 0.61
N GLU A 89 -20.05 4.16 1.84
CA GLU A 89 -20.60 5.17 2.76
C GLU A 89 -19.57 5.77 3.74
N ALA A 90 -18.34 5.26 3.80
CA ALA A 90 -17.31 5.72 4.74
C ALA A 90 -16.75 7.12 4.40
N ASP A 91 -16.46 7.93 5.42
CA ASP A 91 -15.86 9.27 5.26
C ASP A 91 -14.41 9.17 4.76
N ARG A 92 -14.15 9.70 3.56
CA ARG A 92 -12.85 9.68 2.87
C ARG A 92 -11.94 10.85 3.28
N SER A 93 -12.45 11.78 4.11
CA SER A 93 -11.79 13.05 4.42
C SER A 93 -10.62 12.93 5.39
N ALA A 94 -10.49 11.79 6.09
CA ALA A 94 -9.47 11.60 7.11
C ALA A 94 -8.07 11.29 6.55
N GLY A 95 -7.92 11.08 5.23
CA GLY A 95 -6.67 10.54 4.68
C GLY A 95 -6.30 9.17 5.28
N GLY A 96 -7.27 8.53 5.94
CA GLY A 96 -7.18 7.25 6.61
C GLY A 96 -7.79 6.18 5.73
N VAL A 97 -7.05 5.08 5.61
CA VAL A 97 -7.52 3.82 5.03
C VAL A 97 -8.91 3.39 5.46
#